data_AF-A0A7J2I0E7-F1
#
_entry.id   AF-A0A7J2I0E7-F1
#
_cell.length_a   1.000
_cell.length_b   1.000
_cell.length_c   1.000
_cell.angle_alpha   90.00
_cell.angle_beta   90.00
_cell.angle_gamma   90.00
#
_symmetry.space_group_name_H-M   'P 1'
#
loop_
_entity.id
_entity.type
_entity.pdbx_description
1 polymer ?
#
loop_
_entity_poly.entity_id
_entity_poly.type
_entity_poly.pdbx_seq_one_letter_code
_entity_poly.pdbx_strand_id
1 'polypeptide(L)'
;MLSEIKSKIETAIKRLNSIGYTVENVSAQEFYDYMTGEIFSEDTTTMDDVLENEFLMIHELVEISELKKMGKTINKRVIVDSSKITIYTAHFTAIEKELEYALHKRDYAWVKNRLRQHKESVLEDDPNLPQEMRPRAEAILEKFEARLKALGYTG
;
A
#
# COMPACT_ATOMS: atom_id res chain seq x y z
N MET A 1 -5.28 -20.98 4.05
CA MET A 1 -5.49 -19.55 4.27
C MET A 1 -4.51 -18.95 5.29
N LEU A 2 -4.66 -19.07 6.62
CA LEU A 2 -3.71 -18.42 7.55
C LEU A 2 -2.24 -18.86 7.40
N SER A 3 -1.99 -20.14 7.10
CA SER A 3 -0.64 -20.66 6.80
C SER A 3 -0.03 -20.04 5.54
N GLU A 4 -0.86 -19.84 4.53
CA GLU A 4 -0.47 -19.22 3.26
C GLU A 4 -0.18 -17.73 3.44
N ILE A 5 -1.07 -17.00 4.11
CA ILE A 5 -0.87 -15.60 4.50
C ILE A 5 0.47 -15.46 5.24
N LYS A 6 0.74 -16.33 6.23
CA LYS A 6 2.02 -16.32 6.96
C LYS A 6 3.22 -16.46 6.00
N SER A 7 3.19 -17.42 5.08
CA SER A 7 4.27 -17.62 4.11
C SER A 7 4.45 -16.43 3.16
N LYS A 8 3.35 -15.77 2.77
CA LYS A 8 3.37 -14.58 1.92
C LYS A 8 3.93 -13.38 2.66
N ILE A 9 3.56 -13.19 3.94
CA ILE A 9 4.14 -12.17 4.83
C ILE A 9 5.66 -12.37 4.95
N GLU A 10 6.12 -13.58 5.27
CA GLU A 10 7.56 -13.87 5.39
C GLU A 10 8.34 -13.56 4.11
N THR A 11 7.73 -13.79 2.94
CA THR A 11 8.32 -13.47 1.64
C THR A 11 8.34 -11.96 1.40
N ALA A 12 7.23 -11.27 1.69
CA ALA A 12 7.11 -9.82 1.55
C ALA A 12 8.07 -9.06 2.48
N ILE A 13 8.29 -9.53 3.71
CA ILE A 13 9.28 -8.97 4.64
C ILE A 13 10.68 -9.00 4.02
N LYS A 14 11.09 -10.13 3.41
CA LYS A 14 12.41 -10.23 2.76
C LYS A 14 12.56 -9.24 1.60
N ARG A 15 11.49 -9.05 0.83
CA ARG A 15 11.44 -8.08 -0.29
C ARG A 15 11.52 -6.65 0.21
N LEU A 16 10.77 -6.30 1.25
CA LEU A 16 10.82 -4.97 1.87
C LEU A 16 12.19 -4.67 2.49
N ASN A 17 12.83 -5.66 3.12
CA ASN A 17 14.20 -5.52 3.62
C ASN A 17 15.21 -5.21 2.49
N SER A 18 14.99 -5.74 1.28
CA SER A 18 15.87 -5.47 0.13
C SER A 18 15.86 -4.02 -0.36
N ILE A 19 14.81 -3.26 -0.01
CA ILE A 19 14.70 -1.82 -0.24
C ILE A 19 14.85 -1.00 1.04
N GLY A 20 15.35 -1.62 2.12
CA GLY A 20 15.65 -0.94 3.38
C GLY A 20 14.43 -0.58 4.23
N TYR A 21 13.28 -1.24 4.04
CA TYR A 21 12.09 -1.05 4.88
C TYR A 21 11.93 -2.18 5.90
N THR A 22 11.85 -1.80 7.18
CA THR A 22 11.57 -2.73 8.28
C THR A 22 10.07 -2.74 8.61
N VAL A 23 9.50 -3.94 8.55
CA VAL A 23 8.09 -4.23 8.84
C VAL A 23 7.91 -4.48 10.33
N GLU A 24 6.86 -3.91 10.93
CA GLU A 24 6.42 -4.28 12.27
C GLU A 24 6.00 -5.76 12.33
N ASN A 25 5.96 -6.35 13.52
CA ASN A 25 5.51 -7.73 13.64
C ASN A 25 4.01 -7.85 13.29
N VAL A 26 3.68 -8.30 12.08
CA VAL A 26 2.30 -8.54 11.62
C VAL A 26 2.03 -10.04 11.58
N SER A 27 1.04 -10.49 12.35
CA SER A 27 0.59 -11.87 12.33
C SER A 27 -0.34 -12.14 11.14
N ALA A 28 -0.45 -13.41 10.74
CA ALA A 28 -1.41 -13.80 9.69
C ALA A 28 -2.86 -13.51 10.06
N GLN A 29 -3.21 -13.52 11.36
CA GLN A 29 -4.54 -13.18 11.83
C GLN A 29 -4.81 -11.67 11.69
N GLU A 30 -3.87 -10.82 12.09
CA GLU A 30 -4.00 -9.37 11.90
C GLU A 30 -4.15 -9.00 10.42
N PHE A 31 -3.35 -9.63 9.56
CA PHE A 31 -3.46 -9.42 8.11
C PHE A 31 -4.83 -9.86 7.58
N TYR A 32 -5.30 -11.04 8.00
CA TYR A 32 -6.63 -11.51 7.63
C TYR A 32 -7.75 -10.59 8.11
N ASP A 33 -7.68 -10.13 9.36
CA ASP A 33 -8.69 -9.24 9.94
C ASP A 33 -8.69 -7.86 9.29
N TYR A 34 -7.52 -7.33 8.93
CA TYR A 34 -7.41 -6.09 8.17
C TYR A 34 -8.07 -6.21 6.79
N MET A 35 -7.69 -7.22 6.02
CA MET A 35 -8.21 -7.45 4.65
C MET A 35 -9.69 -7.79 4.58
N THR A 36 -10.25 -8.36 5.65
CA THR A 36 -11.67 -8.73 5.73
C THR A 36 -12.47 -7.81 6.63
N GLY A 37 -11.89 -6.66 6.99
CA GLY A 37 -12.46 -5.67 7.86
C GLY A 37 -13.46 -4.75 7.15
N GLU A 38 -14.16 -3.97 7.96
CA GLU A 38 -15.00 -2.86 7.52
C GLU A 38 -14.11 -1.73 6.99
N ILE A 39 -14.46 -1.24 5.80
CA ILE A 39 -13.83 -0.10 5.13
C ILE A 39 -14.87 0.99 4.87
N PHE A 40 -14.41 2.22 4.69
CA PHE A 40 -15.26 3.36 4.29
C PHE A 40 -15.23 3.65 2.79
N SER A 41 -14.39 2.93 2.03
CA SER A 41 -14.27 3.03 0.58
C SER A 41 -15.07 1.93 -0.11
N GLU A 42 -15.24 2.05 -1.43
CA GLU A 42 -15.84 1.02 -2.29
C GLU A 42 -14.76 0.10 -2.88
N ASP A 43 -13.63 -0.08 -2.18
CA ASP A 43 -12.56 -0.95 -2.66
C ASP A 43 -13.07 -2.41 -2.80
N THR A 44 -12.69 -3.04 -3.91
CA THR A 44 -13.10 -4.39 -4.28
C THR A 44 -11.93 -5.38 -4.29
N THR A 45 -10.72 -4.93 -3.94
CA THR A 45 -9.52 -5.76 -3.85
C THR A 45 -9.74 -6.89 -2.84
N THR A 46 -9.59 -8.13 -3.30
CA THR A 46 -9.82 -9.32 -2.47
C THR A 46 -8.53 -9.86 -1.85
N MET A 47 -8.66 -10.72 -0.84
CA MET A 47 -7.53 -11.46 -0.28
C MET A 47 -6.76 -12.24 -1.36
N ASP A 48 -7.46 -12.85 -2.31
CA ASP A 48 -6.83 -13.66 -3.36
C ASP A 48 -6.01 -12.78 -4.32
N ASP A 49 -6.54 -11.61 -4.72
CA ASP A 49 -5.80 -10.62 -5.51
C ASP A 49 -4.47 -10.23 -4.84
N VAL A 50 -4.51 -10.00 -3.52
CA VAL A 50 -3.35 -9.63 -2.72
C VAL A 50 -2.36 -10.79 -2.58
N LEU A 51 -2.82 -12.01 -2.33
CA LEU A 51 -1.93 -13.17 -2.17
C LEU A 51 -1.26 -13.57 -3.50
N GLU A 52 -1.92 -13.36 -4.64
CA GLU A 52 -1.39 -13.66 -5.96
C GLU A 52 -0.44 -12.58 -6.50
N ASN A 53 -0.58 -11.33 -6.06
CA ASN A 53 0.22 -10.21 -6.52
C ASN A 53 1.25 -9.74 -5.48
N GLU A 54 2.54 -9.85 -5.80
CA GLU A 54 3.58 -9.48 -4.84
C GLU A 54 3.64 -7.99 -4.47
N PHE A 55 3.18 -7.10 -5.34
CA PHE A 55 3.16 -5.67 -5.10
C PHE A 55 1.99 -5.30 -4.18
N LEU A 56 0.81 -5.87 -4.41
CA LEU A 56 -0.33 -5.71 -3.50
C LEU A 56 -0.02 -6.31 -2.12
N MET A 57 0.61 -7.49 -2.06
CA MET A 57 1.06 -8.06 -0.77
C MET A 57 2.01 -7.11 -0.01
N ILE A 58 2.90 -6.42 -0.72
CA ILE A 58 3.78 -5.41 -0.13
C ILE A 58 2.98 -4.20 0.35
N HIS A 59 2.04 -3.72 -0.46
CA HIS A 59 1.17 -2.60 -0.13
C HIS A 59 0.46 -2.83 1.21
N GLU A 60 -0.33 -3.90 1.29
CA GLU A 60 -1.14 -4.20 2.48
C GLU A 60 -0.26 -4.42 3.72
N LEU A 61 0.86 -5.12 3.57
CA LEU A 61 1.75 -5.37 4.69
C LEU A 61 2.40 -4.08 5.22
N VAL A 62 2.77 -3.15 4.34
CA VAL A 62 3.29 -1.84 4.74
C VAL A 62 2.20 -1.03 5.41
N GLU A 63 0.98 -1.01 4.89
CA GLU A 63 -0.11 -0.24 5.48
C GLU A 63 -0.42 -0.71 6.91
N ILE A 64 -0.54 -2.02 7.12
CA ILE A 64 -0.72 -2.61 8.45
C ILE A 64 0.47 -2.26 9.37
N SER A 65 1.70 -2.38 8.87
CA SER A 65 2.91 -2.05 9.62
C SER A 65 2.94 -0.59 10.07
N GLU A 66 2.59 0.35 9.20
CA GLU A 66 2.53 1.78 9.53
C GLU A 66 1.42 2.10 10.54
N LEU A 67 0.24 1.46 10.41
CA LEU A 67 -0.81 1.59 11.42
C LEU A 67 -0.34 1.14 12.80
N LYS A 68 0.42 0.03 12.88
CA LYS A 68 1.03 -0.43 14.14
C LYS A 68 2.06 0.57 14.68
N LYS A 69 2.92 1.15 13.83
CA LYS A 69 3.86 2.21 14.25
C LYS A 69 3.16 3.44 14.81
N MET A 70 1.94 3.72 14.33
CA MET A 70 1.07 4.79 14.85
C MET A 70 0.26 4.37 16.09
N GLY A 71 0.55 3.19 16.67
CA GLY A 71 -0.09 2.70 17.89
C GLY A 71 -1.49 2.14 17.69
N LYS A 72 -1.89 1.78 16.45
CA LYS A 72 -3.18 1.15 16.19
C LYS A 72 -3.13 -0.35 16.43
N THR A 73 -4.18 -0.86 17.08
CA THR A 73 -4.44 -2.29 17.16
C THR A 73 -5.12 -2.75 15.87
N ILE A 74 -4.54 -3.75 15.20
CA ILE A 74 -5.08 -4.27 13.95
C ILE A 74 -6.22 -5.23 14.26
N ASN A 75 -7.39 -4.94 13.69
CA ASN A 75 -8.60 -5.73 13.78
C ASN A 75 -9.54 -5.36 12.61
N LYS A 76 -10.69 -6.01 12.53
CA LYS A 76 -11.68 -5.82 11.46
C LYS A 76 -12.32 -4.43 11.37
N ARG A 77 -12.06 -3.53 12.31
CA ARG A 77 -12.64 -2.18 12.33
C ARG A 77 -11.58 -1.09 12.32
N VAL A 78 -10.28 -1.44 12.24
CA VAL A 78 -9.18 -0.48 12.37
C VAL A 78 -9.27 0.67 11.36
N ILE A 79 -9.80 0.42 10.16
CA ILE A 79 -9.98 1.42 9.10
C ILE A 79 -11.09 2.41 9.46
N VAL A 80 -12.29 1.93 9.81
CA VAL A 80 -13.44 2.79 10.14
C VAL A 80 -13.34 3.47 11.51
N ASP A 81 -12.63 2.86 12.46
CA ASP A 81 -12.44 3.40 13.81
C ASP A 81 -11.23 4.38 13.89
N SER A 82 -10.43 4.50 12.83
CA SER A 82 -9.32 5.45 12.73
C SER A 82 -9.72 6.73 12.00
N SER A 83 -8.99 7.82 12.25
CA SER A 83 -9.18 9.03 11.44
C SER A 83 -8.73 8.78 10.01
N LYS A 84 -9.38 9.45 9.05
CA LYS A 84 -8.98 9.40 7.64
C LYS A 84 -7.51 9.78 7.47
N ILE A 85 -7.04 10.82 8.18
CA ILE A 85 -5.62 11.20 8.17
C ILE A 85 -4.70 10.04 8.53
N THR A 86 -5.01 9.26 9.56
CA THR A 86 -4.20 8.09 9.92
C THR A 86 -4.19 7.04 8.80
N ILE A 87 -5.35 6.72 8.24
CA ILE A 87 -5.46 5.73 7.16
C ILE A 87 -4.69 6.18 5.92
N TYR A 88 -4.93 7.40 5.43
CA TYR A 88 -4.20 7.94 4.28
C TYR A 88 -2.70 8.10 4.55
N THR A 89 -2.29 8.37 5.78
CA THR A 89 -0.86 8.44 6.12
C THR A 89 -0.20 7.08 5.94
N ALA A 90 -0.84 5.99 6.39
CA ALA A 90 -0.36 4.63 6.22
C ALA A 90 -0.41 4.21 4.75
N HIS A 91 -1.54 4.44 4.07
CA HIS A 91 -1.77 4.11 2.67
C HIS A 91 -0.75 4.78 1.74
N PHE A 92 -0.46 6.07 1.92
CA PHE A 92 0.53 6.76 1.10
C PHE A 92 1.94 6.24 1.32
N THR A 93 2.30 5.86 2.55
CA THR A 93 3.57 5.16 2.79
C THR A 93 3.59 3.80 2.09
N ALA A 94 2.47 3.07 2.07
CA ALA A 94 2.33 1.80 1.38
C ALA A 94 2.53 1.93 -0.14
N ILE A 95 1.85 2.88 -0.79
CA ILE A 95 2.05 3.19 -2.22
C ILE A 95 3.50 3.50 -2.52
N GLU A 96 4.15 4.36 -1.72
CA GLU A 96 5.55 4.70 -1.97
C GLU A 96 6.47 3.48 -1.90
N LYS A 97 6.27 2.59 -0.94
CA LYS A 97 7.09 1.38 -0.79
C LYS A 97 6.81 0.33 -1.85
N GLU A 98 5.56 0.19 -2.25
CA GLU A 98 5.15 -0.62 -3.39
C GLU A 98 5.86 -0.18 -4.67
N LEU A 99 5.82 1.12 -4.98
CA LEU A 99 6.45 1.70 -6.18
C LEU A 99 7.98 1.66 -6.10
N GLU A 100 8.58 1.91 -4.94
CA GLU A 100 10.03 1.76 -4.72
C GLU A 100 10.49 0.33 -4.98
N TYR A 101 9.73 -0.66 -4.50
CA TYR A 101 10.03 -2.06 -4.76
C TYR A 101 9.83 -2.44 -6.24
N ALA A 102 8.75 -1.97 -6.88
CA ALA A 102 8.53 -2.19 -8.30
C ALA A 102 9.65 -1.60 -9.17
N LEU A 103 10.13 -0.39 -8.84
CA LEU A 103 11.32 0.19 -9.48
C LEU A 103 12.58 -0.63 -9.24
N HIS A 104 12.79 -1.11 -8.00
CA HIS A 104 13.92 -1.99 -7.67
C HIS A 104 13.91 -3.28 -8.51
N LYS A 105 12.72 -3.83 -8.75
CA LYS A 105 12.48 -5.00 -9.62
C LYS A 105 12.49 -4.69 -11.11
N ARG A 106 12.58 -3.41 -11.47
CA ARG A 106 12.47 -2.88 -12.85
C ARG A 106 11.14 -3.22 -13.53
N ASP A 107 10.08 -3.38 -12.75
CA ASP A 107 8.72 -3.56 -13.27
C ASP A 107 8.08 -2.18 -13.53
N TYR A 108 8.52 -1.54 -14.60
CA TYR A 108 8.05 -0.21 -14.98
C TYR A 108 6.60 -0.21 -15.47
N ALA A 109 6.11 -1.35 -15.94
CA ALA A 109 4.71 -1.52 -16.34
C ALA A 109 3.79 -1.43 -15.11
N TRP A 110 4.16 -2.11 -14.02
CA TRP A 110 3.45 -1.99 -12.75
C TRP A 110 3.46 -0.56 -12.23
N VAL A 111 4.63 0.08 -12.17
CA VAL A 111 4.76 1.49 -11.71
C VAL A 111 3.84 2.40 -12.53
N LYS A 112 3.88 2.32 -13.87
CA LYS A 112 3.03 3.16 -14.73
C LYS A 112 1.54 2.91 -14.48
N ASN A 113 1.11 1.65 -14.40
CA ASN A 113 -0.30 1.34 -14.14
C ASN A 113 -0.75 1.84 -12.76
N ARG A 114 0.08 1.65 -11.74
CA ARG A 114 -0.24 2.06 -10.38
C ARG A 114 -0.27 3.58 -10.22
N LEU A 115 0.61 4.32 -10.89
CA LEU A 115 0.54 5.79 -10.92
C LEU A 115 -0.72 6.30 -11.61
N ARG A 116 -1.13 5.67 -12.71
CA ARG A 116 -2.39 5.99 -13.37
C ARG A 116 -3.58 5.76 -12.44
N GLN A 117 -3.64 4.61 -11.77
CA GLN A 117 -4.68 4.31 -10.78
C GLN A 117 -4.65 5.29 -9.60
N HIS A 118 -3.48 5.64 -9.07
CA HIS A 118 -3.35 6.64 -8.00
C HIS A 118 -3.88 8.00 -8.44
N LYS A 119 -3.60 8.41 -9.69
CA LYS A 119 -4.15 9.65 -10.23
C LYS A 119 -5.67 9.62 -10.34
N GLU A 120 -6.21 8.61 -11.01
CA GLU A 120 -7.66 8.48 -11.25
C GLU A 120 -8.42 8.27 -9.92
N SER A 121 -8.07 7.22 -9.18
CA SER A 121 -8.84 6.75 -8.04
C SER A 121 -8.57 7.49 -6.73
N VAL A 122 -7.42 8.17 -6.57
CA VAL A 122 -7.09 8.90 -5.33
C VAL A 122 -7.17 10.42 -5.51
N LEU A 123 -6.56 10.97 -6.56
CA LEU A 123 -6.47 12.43 -6.72
C LEU A 123 -7.71 13.07 -7.35
N GLU A 124 -8.38 12.34 -8.25
CA GLU A 124 -9.53 12.82 -9.02
C GLU A 124 -10.86 12.38 -8.38
N ASP A 125 -11.00 11.09 -8.04
CA ASP A 125 -12.31 10.50 -7.73
C ASP A 125 -12.56 10.17 -6.24
N ASP A 126 -11.57 10.31 -5.34
CA ASP A 126 -11.73 9.87 -3.95
C ASP A 126 -12.47 10.90 -3.05
N PRO A 127 -13.73 10.63 -2.64
CA PRO A 127 -14.46 11.55 -1.76
C PRO A 127 -13.98 11.50 -0.31
N ASN A 128 -13.15 10.50 0.04
CA ASN A 128 -12.65 10.29 1.39
C ASN A 128 -11.28 10.92 1.60
N LEU A 129 -10.56 11.33 0.56
CA LEU A 129 -9.25 11.96 0.68
C LEU A 129 -9.35 13.28 1.47
N PRO A 130 -8.68 13.40 2.64
CA PRO A 130 -8.63 14.67 3.35
C PRO A 130 -7.90 15.73 2.52
N GLN A 131 -8.44 16.94 2.45
CA GLN A 131 -7.88 18.03 1.63
C GLN A 131 -6.41 18.32 1.97
N GLU A 132 -6.05 18.25 3.25
CA GLU A 132 -4.67 18.45 3.73
C GLU A 132 -3.69 17.35 3.29
N MET A 133 -4.18 16.19 2.86
CA MET A 133 -3.37 15.07 2.37
C MET A 133 -3.14 15.11 0.85
N ARG A 134 -3.89 15.93 0.12
CA ARG A 134 -3.77 16.04 -1.34
C ARG A 134 -2.36 16.41 -1.82
N PRO A 135 -1.64 17.37 -1.19
CA PRO A 135 -0.27 17.67 -1.61
C PRO A 135 0.68 16.48 -1.48
N ARG A 136 0.46 15.59 -0.49
CA ARG A 136 1.27 14.38 -0.33
C ARG A 136 0.98 13.37 -1.45
N ALA A 137 -0.29 13.21 -1.83
CA ALA A 137 -0.68 12.36 -2.94
C ALA A 137 -0.09 12.83 -4.28
N GLU A 138 -0.10 14.14 -4.53
CA GLU A 138 0.52 14.77 -5.71
C GLU A 138 2.03 14.57 -5.72
N ALA A 139 2.70 14.78 -4.58
CA ALA A 139 4.14 14.59 -4.46
C ALA A 139 4.60 13.16 -4.78
N ILE A 140 3.79 12.15 -4.43
CA ILE A 140 4.06 10.75 -4.79
C ILE A 140 4.03 10.59 -6.31
N LEU A 141 2.97 11.08 -6.96
CA LEU A 141 2.81 11.01 -8.42
C LEU A 141 4.02 11.65 -9.11
N GLU A 142 4.35 12.89 -8.76
CA GLU A 142 5.46 13.65 -9.33
C GLU A 142 6.82 12.94 -9.13
N LYS A 143 7.08 12.43 -7.92
CA LYS A 143 8.32 11.72 -7.58
C LYS A 143 8.55 10.54 -8.51
N PHE A 144 7.54 9.71 -8.73
CA PHE A 144 7.71 8.48 -9.50
C PHE A 144 7.59 8.70 -11.01
N GLU A 145 6.81 9.68 -11.48
CA GLU A 145 6.84 10.10 -12.89
C GLU A 145 8.22 10.62 -13.28
N ALA A 146 8.85 11.46 -12.44
CA ALA A 146 10.21 11.94 -12.66
C ALA A 146 11.22 10.78 -12.70
N ARG A 147 11.06 9.77 -11.85
CA ARG A 147 11.91 8.55 -11.85
C ARG A 147 11.76 7.75 -13.14
N LEU A 148 10.53 7.52 -13.61
CA LEU A 148 10.28 6.81 -14.87
C LEU A 148 10.88 7.57 -16.06
N LYS A 149 10.69 8.89 -16.11
CA LYS A 149 11.29 9.75 -17.13
C LYS A 149 12.82 9.68 -17.14
N ALA A 150 13.45 9.72 -15.96
CA ALA A 150 14.90 9.60 -15.84
C ALA A 150 15.43 8.24 -16.31
N LEU A 151 14.61 7.19 -16.27
CA LEU A 151 14.91 5.85 -16.77
C LEU A 151 14.59 5.67 -18.26
N GLY A 152 14.16 6.73 -18.95
CA GLY A 152 13.79 6.68 -20.38
C GLY A 152 12.43 6.01 -20.63
N TYR A 153 11.64 5.76 -19.59
CA TYR A 153 10.31 5.17 -19.69
C TYR A 153 9.27 6.29 -19.77
N THR A 154 9.24 6.97 -20.92
CA THR A 154 8.19 7.93 -21.27
C THR A 154 7.32 7.31 -22.35
N GLY A 155 6.11 6.94 -21.99
CA GLY A 155 5.06 6.57 -22.94
C GLY A 155 3.71 6.85 -22.35
#